data_AF-A0A5J4P660-F1
#
_entry.id   AF-A0A5J4P660-F1
#
_cell.length_a   1.000
_cell.length_b   1.000
_cell.length_c   1.000
_cell.angle_alpha   90.00
_cell.angle_beta   90.00
_cell.angle_gamma   90.00
#
_symmetry.space_group_name_H-M   'P 1'
#
loop_
_entity.id
_entity.type
_entity.pdbx_description
1 polymer ?
#
loop_
_entity_poly.entity_id
_entity_poly.type
_entity_poly.pdbx_seq_one_letter_code
_entity_poly.pdbx_strand_id
1 'polypeptide(L)'
;MNETQNIVEKIKAFLPCLDEDQKRIYLALEVRNLGRGGKFLLESRLGISYNTISKGVKELLSGSVSSGERLRKEGGGRKKKINEEEWIHIKEFIEPHAGG
;
A
#
# COMPACT_ATOMS: atom_id res chain seq x y z
N MET A 1 4.49 3.89 29.95
CA MET A 1 5.62 3.64 29.01
C MET A 1 5.67 2.18 28.53
N ASN A 2 5.49 1.18 29.41
CA ASN A 2 5.58 -0.24 29.01
C ASN A 2 4.44 -0.72 28.09
N GLU A 3 3.22 -0.24 28.30
CA GLU A 3 2.05 -0.67 27.52
C GLU A 3 2.11 -0.21 26.06
N THR A 4 2.50 1.05 25.85
CA THR A 4 2.72 1.61 24.51
C THR A 4 3.82 0.88 23.74
N GLN A 5 4.91 0.51 24.43
CA GLN A 5 5.99 -0.28 23.81
C GLN A 5 5.48 -1.67 23.42
N ASN A 6 4.67 -2.32 24.27
CA ASN A 6 4.09 -3.63 23.98
C ASN A 6 3.17 -3.60 22.76
N ILE A 7 2.35 -2.55 22.62
CA ILE A 7 1.49 -2.33 21.46
C ILE A 7 2.34 -2.19 20.19
N VAL A 8 3.38 -1.36 20.22
CA VAL A 8 4.28 -1.16 19.08
C VAL A 8 4.93 -2.47 18.63
N GLU A 9 5.42 -3.29 19.56
CA GLU A 9 6.03 -4.59 19.22
C GLU A 9 5.01 -5.56 18.61
N LYS A 10 3.79 -5.62 19.15
CA LYS A 10 2.70 -6.42 18.58
C LYS A 10 2.37 -6.01 17.15
N ILE A 11 2.20 -4.70 16.94
CA ILE A 11 1.92 -4.15 15.61
C ILE A 11 3.06 -4.51 14.66
N LYS A 12 4.31 -4.29 15.07
CA LYS A 12 5.51 -4.59 14.27
C LYS A 12 5.58 -6.06 13.85
N ALA A 13 5.26 -6.98 14.76
CA ALA A 13 5.25 -8.41 14.48
C ALA A 13 4.11 -8.83 13.54
N PHE A 14 2.96 -8.14 13.58
CA PHE A 14 1.78 -8.49 12.81
C PHE A 14 1.76 -7.86 11.40
N LEU A 15 2.35 -6.66 11.24
CA LEU A 15 2.38 -5.94 9.97
C LEU A 15 2.83 -6.79 8.77
N PRO A 16 3.88 -7.64 8.83
CA PRO A 16 4.31 -8.45 7.69
C PRO A 16 3.23 -9.39 7.14
N CYS A 17 2.26 -9.80 7.97
CA CYS A 17 1.17 -10.70 7.59
C CYS A 17 0.04 -9.98 6.82
N LEU A 18 0.11 -8.66 6.70
CA LEU A 18 -0.92 -7.81 6.13
C LEU A 18 -0.48 -7.23 4.77
N ASP A 19 -1.45 -7.06 3.86
CA ASP A 19 -1.25 -6.29 2.64
C ASP A 19 -1.22 -4.76 2.92
N GLU A 20 -0.92 -3.94 1.91
CA GLU A 20 -0.78 -2.48 2.08
C GLU A 20 -2.08 -1.78 2.53
N ASP A 21 -3.23 -2.32 2.14
CA ASP A 21 -4.54 -1.75 2.48
C ASP A 21 -4.93 -2.13 3.91
N GLN A 22 -4.79 -3.41 4.25
CA GLN A 22 -4.97 -3.94 5.60
C GLN A 22 -4.04 -3.27 6.61
N LYS A 23 -2.75 -3.13 6.28
CA LYS A 23 -1.78 -2.39 7.12
C LYS A 23 -2.30 -0.99 7.43
N ARG A 24 -2.73 -0.27 6.40
CA ARG A 24 -3.15 1.12 6.52
C ARG A 24 -4.40 1.27 7.40
N ILE A 25 -5.38 0.39 7.24
CA ILE A 25 -6.61 0.40 8.05
C ILE A 25 -6.35 -0.05 9.48
N TYR A 26 -5.52 -1.09 9.67
CA TYR A 26 -5.15 -1.57 10.99
C TYR A 26 -4.43 -0.48 11.80
N LEU A 27 -3.44 0.18 11.21
CA LEU A 27 -2.73 1.29 11.87
C LEU A 27 -3.65 2.46 12.19
N ALA A 28 -4.65 2.73 11.35
CA ALA A 28 -5.64 3.76 11.62
C ALA A 28 -6.50 3.44 12.86
N LEU A 29 -6.88 2.18 13.05
CA LEU A 29 -7.57 1.71 14.26
C LEU A 29 -6.68 1.89 15.49
N GLU A 30 -5.43 1.43 15.43
CA GLU A 30 -4.50 1.55 16.56
C GLU A 30 -4.22 3.00 16.94
N VAL A 31 -4.07 3.90 15.95
CA VAL A 31 -3.94 5.33 16.22
C VAL A 31 -5.17 5.92 16.90
N ARG A 32 -6.38 5.51 16.51
CA ARG A 32 -7.60 5.97 17.18
C ARG A 32 -7.64 5.50 18.64
N ASN A 33 -7.19 4.28 18.92
CA ASN A 33 -7.09 3.74 20.27
C ASN A 33 -6.02 4.47 21.10
N LEU A 34 -4.86 4.77 20.52
CA LEU A 34 -3.76 5.48 21.17
C LEU A 34 -4.06 6.97 21.42
N GLY A 35 -4.98 7.57 20.66
CA GLY A 35 -5.39 8.95 20.82
C GLY A 35 -4.34 9.98 20.36
N ARG A 36 -4.24 11.10 21.10
CA ARG A 36 -3.38 12.23 20.69
C ARG A 36 -1.91 11.81 20.67
N GLY A 37 -1.24 12.04 19.54
CA GLY A 37 0.17 11.68 19.36
C GLY A 37 0.41 10.25 18.86
N GLY A 38 -0.62 9.40 18.80
CA GLY A 38 -0.49 8.01 18.33
C GLY A 38 0.11 7.90 16.93
N LYS A 39 -0.24 8.83 16.02
CA LYS A 39 0.34 8.87 14.65
C LYS A 39 1.86 9.04 14.66
N PHE A 40 2.34 10.04 15.41
CA PHE A 40 3.76 10.36 15.49
C PHE A 40 4.53 9.24 16.19
N LEU A 41 3.94 8.65 17.22
CA LEU A 41 4.50 7.48 17.90
C LEU A 41 4.67 6.31 16.92
N LEU A 42 3.63 5.93 16.18
CA LEU A 42 3.71 4.81 15.25
C LEU A 42 4.67 5.09 14.10
N GLU A 43 4.69 6.31 13.56
CA GLU A 43 5.66 6.72 12.54
C GLU A 43 7.10 6.57 13.05
N SER A 44 7.40 7.15 14.22
CA SER A 44 8.74 7.11 14.81
C SER A 44 9.21 5.68 15.13
N ARG A 45 8.30 4.77 15.51
CA ARG A 45 8.66 3.42 15.95
C ARG A 45 8.59 2.35 14.87
N LEU A 46 7.68 2.50 13.91
CA LEU A 46 7.45 1.51 12.85
C LEU A 46 8.02 1.94 11.49
N GLY A 47 8.44 3.20 11.34
CA GLY A 47 8.96 3.74 10.08
C GLY A 47 7.89 3.91 9.00
N ILE A 48 6.61 3.91 9.38
CA ILE A 48 5.48 4.06 8.46
C ILE A 48 5.12 5.54 8.34
N SER A 49 4.98 6.03 7.12
CA SER A 49 4.74 7.47 6.90
C SER A 49 3.48 7.96 7.61
N TYR A 50 3.55 9.14 8.19
CA TYR A 50 2.40 9.86 8.76
C TYR A 50 1.24 9.97 7.77
N ASN A 51 1.55 10.15 6.49
CA ASN A 51 0.56 10.28 5.42
C ASN A 51 -0.20 8.98 5.20
N THR A 52 0.47 7.84 5.23
CA THR A 52 -0.15 6.50 5.12
C THR A 52 -1.15 6.31 6.25
N ILE A 53 -0.74 6.57 7.50
CA ILE A 53 -1.58 6.45 8.68
C ILE A 53 -2.77 7.42 8.60
N SER A 54 -2.51 8.68 8.22
CA SER A 54 -3.56 9.70 8.09
C SER A 54 -4.57 9.37 6.99
N LYS A 55 -4.12 8.80 5.88
CA LYS A 55 -4.99 8.30 4.81
C LYS A 55 -5.89 7.18 5.34
N GLY A 56 -5.32 6.21 6.06
CA GLY A 56 -6.10 5.13 6.69
C GLY A 56 -7.15 5.65 7.67
N VAL A 57 -6.81 6.66 8.49
CA VAL A 57 -7.78 7.29 9.41
C VAL A 57 -8.91 7.95 8.65
N LYS A 58 -8.62 8.64 7.54
CA LYS A 58 -9.67 9.22 6.68
C LYS A 58 -10.57 8.14 6.09
N GLU A 59 -9.97 7.10 5.49
CA GLU A 59 -10.69 5.96 4.89
C GLU A 59 -11.59 5.25 5.91
N LEU A 60 -11.10 5.06 7.13
CA LEU A 60 -11.83 4.47 8.24
C LEU A 60 -13.02 5.34 8.68
N LEU A 61 -12.86 6.66 8.71
CA LEU A 61 -13.91 7.60 9.11
C LEU A 61 -14.97 7.80 8.01
N SER A 62 -14.58 7.77 6.75
CA SER A 62 -15.50 7.88 5.61
C SER A 62 -16.23 6.57 5.31
N GLY A 63 -15.90 5.47 6.00
CA GLY A 63 -16.44 4.15 5.69
C GLY A 63 -15.99 3.61 4.32
N SER A 64 -15.02 4.27 3.67
CA SER A 64 -14.47 3.87 2.37
C SER A 64 -13.35 2.84 2.55
N VAL A 65 -13.53 1.92 3.50
CA VAL A 65 -12.62 0.81 3.72
C VAL A 65 -12.84 -0.16 2.57
N SER A 66 -11.82 -0.37 1.74
CA SER A 66 -11.94 -1.30 0.62
C SER A 66 -12.08 -2.72 1.16
N SER A 67 -13.28 -3.28 1.03
CA SER A 67 -13.61 -4.64 1.43
C SER A 67 -13.10 -5.64 0.40
N GLY A 68 -11.78 -5.83 0.34
CA GLY A 68 -11.10 -7.04 -0.14
C GLY A 68 -11.36 -7.56 -1.56
N GLU A 69 -12.23 -6.93 -2.36
CA GLU A 69 -12.74 -7.61 -3.56
C GLU A 69 -11.77 -7.61 -4.75
N ARG A 70 -10.54 -7.08 -4.58
CA ARG A 70 -9.35 -7.43 -5.39
C ARG A 70 -8.08 -6.70 -4.92
N LEU A 71 -7.05 -7.43 -4.49
CA LEU A 71 -5.71 -6.85 -4.27
C LEU A 71 -5.04 -6.32 -5.56
N ARG A 72 -5.47 -6.79 -6.74
CA ARG A 72 -5.00 -6.28 -8.04
C ARG A 72 -6.19 -5.88 -8.88
N LYS A 73 -6.18 -4.67 -9.44
CA LYS A 73 -7.11 -4.27 -10.51
C LYS A 73 -7.08 -5.29 -11.66
N GLU A 74 -8.16 -5.38 -12.44
CA GLU A 74 -8.09 -6.02 -13.77
C GLU A 74 -6.95 -5.43 -14.58
N GLY A 75 -6.11 -6.30 -15.14
CA GLY A 75 -4.91 -5.88 -15.88
C GLY A 75 -3.71 -5.43 -15.05
N GLY A 76 -3.77 -5.45 -13.71
CA GLY A 76 -2.67 -5.01 -12.83
C GLY A 76 -1.56 -6.05 -12.59
N GLY A 77 -1.59 -7.18 -13.28
CA GLY A 77 -0.50 -8.15 -13.28
C GLY A 77 0.68 -7.67 -14.13
N ARG A 78 1.87 -8.24 -13.91
CA ARG A 78 2.99 -8.05 -14.84
C ARG A 78 2.52 -8.49 -16.23
N LYS A 79 2.46 -7.56 -17.18
CA LYS A 79 2.10 -7.87 -18.57
C LYS A 79 3.03 -8.99 -19.06
N LYS A 80 2.47 -9.96 -19.78
CA LYS A 80 3.27 -11.00 -20.44
C LYS A 80 4.30 -10.29 -21.33
N LYS A 81 5.49 -10.88 -21.46
CA LYS A 81 6.41 -10.41 -22.51
C LYS A 81 5.65 -10.48 -23.83
N ILE A 82 5.77 -9.42 -24.62
CA ILE A 82 5.31 -9.37 -26.00
C ILE A 82 5.90 -10.61 -26.70
N ASN A 83 5.09 -11.35 -27.44
CA ASN A 83 5.61 -12.51 -28.19
C ASN A 83 6.41 -12.02 -29.42
N GLU A 84 7.15 -12.92 -30.06
CA GLU A 84 8.01 -12.56 -31.20
C GLU A 84 7.19 -11.97 -32.36
N GLU A 85 5.98 -12.48 -32.58
CA GLU A 85 5.07 -12.03 -33.65
C GLU A 85 4.57 -10.60 -33.44
N GLU A 86 4.14 -10.27 -32.22
CA GLU A 86 3.73 -8.93 -31.81
C GLU A 86 4.92 -7.95 -31.85
N TRP A 87 6.13 -8.41 -31.51
CA TRP A 87 7.34 -7.60 -31.57
C TRP A 87 7.74 -7.24 -33.01
N ILE A 88 7.62 -8.18 -33.96
CA ILE A 88 7.89 -7.93 -35.39
C ILE A 88 6.98 -6.81 -35.91
N HIS A 89 5.68 -6.85 -35.62
CA HIS A 89 4.75 -5.80 -36.06
C HIS A 89 5.03 -4.43 -35.43
N ILE A 90 5.42 -4.40 -34.16
CA ILE A 90 5.83 -3.15 -33.50
C ILE A 90 7.10 -2.59 -34.15
N LYS A 91 8.06 -3.46 -34.50
CA LYS A 91 9.31 -3.07 -35.14
C LYS A 91 9.09 -2.50 -36.54
N GLU A 92 8.28 -3.16 -37.37
CA GLU A 92 7.90 -2.69 -38.72
C GLU A 92 7.21 -1.32 -38.70
N PHE A 93 6.42 -1.05 -37.66
CA PHE A 93 5.76 0.25 -37.48
C PHE A 93 6.75 1.37 -37.10
N ILE A 94 7.74 1.05 -36.26
CA ILE A 94 8.74 2.02 -35.75
C ILE A 94 9.83 2.31 -36.79
N GLU A 95 10.30 1.31 -37.54
CA GLU A 95 11.40 1.42 -38.51
C GLU A 95 11.28 2.58 -39.53
N PRO A 96 10.12 2.85 -40.17
CA PRO A 96 9.98 3.96 -41.11
C PRO A 96 9.98 5.36 -40.45
N HIS A 97 9.85 5.43 -39.13
CA HIS A 97 9.80 6.68 -38.35
C HIS A 97 11.01 6.87 -37.45
N ALA A 98 11.93 5.90 -37.41
CA ALA A 98 13.18 5.94 -36.64
C ALA A 98 14.32 6.67 -37.38
N GLY A 99 13.98 7.61 -38.26
CA GLY A 99 14.92 8.49 -38.95
C GLY A 99 14.88 9.89 -38.35
N GLY A 100 15.79 10.18 -37.40
CA GLY A 100 15.98 11.49 -36.77
C GLY A 100 16.68 11.40 -35.42
#